data_AF-W4KGE3-F1
#
_entry.id   AF-W4KGE3-F1
#
_cell.length_a   1.000
_cell.length_b   1.000
_cell.length_c   1.000
_cell.angle_alpha   90.00
_cell.angle_beta   90.00
_cell.angle_gamma   90.00
#
_symmetry.space_group_name_H-M   'P 1'
#
loop_
_entity.id
_entity.type
_entity.pdbx_description
1 polymer ?
#
loop_
_entity_poly.entity_id
_entity_poly.type
_entity_poly.pdbx_seq_one_letter_code
_entity_poly.pdbx_strand_id
1 'polypeptide(L)'
;MNGWTSPEGILYIKETLCTLLPWPNSPHNWQVNSTANILEENNQLVIVACGEGKTAVAYLHHILISHLSKKPLRSLPPFVRSIRSTTVVLMITPLIDVGLCQVEEMSRMGVRVVLLDKETVREAHQKGKNLLKEVEQGKWSVIIVSPERLNSPEFERIVQNEWFRKLLALYVINEAHVVLPWAADFCEAYGQINHFIVRIPVGIPVLAMSRTLGSEAKTSLTKFLGFCDGTYQTIQRSCE
;
A
#
# COMPACT_ATOMS: atom_id res chain seq x y z
N MET A 1 -23.97 7.08 8.31
CA MET A 1 -23.45 6.99 6.93
C MET A 1 -23.36 5.52 6.55
N ASN A 2 -23.63 5.19 5.29
CA ASN A 2 -23.81 3.81 4.78
C ASN A 2 -22.49 3.11 4.38
N GLY A 3 -21.37 3.38 5.07
CA GLY A 3 -20.03 2.87 4.73
C GLY A 3 -19.14 3.91 4.04
N TRP A 4 -17.87 3.57 3.79
CA TRP A 4 -16.92 4.44 3.08
C TRP A 4 -17.12 4.38 1.57
N THR A 5 -17.64 3.26 1.06
CA THR A 5 -17.96 3.07 -0.36
C THR A 5 -19.32 3.65 -0.76
N SER A 6 -20.11 4.18 0.20
CA SER A 6 -21.36 4.89 -0.10
C SER A 6 -21.10 6.24 -0.79
N PRO A 7 -22.08 6.79 -1.53
CA PRO A 7 -21.93 8.11 -2.16
C PRO A 7 -21.47 9.21 -1.19
N GLU A 8 -22.00 9.21 0.04
CA GLU A 8 -21.62 10.15 1.09
C GLU A 8 -20.20 9.91 1.60
N GLY A 9 -19.80 8.64 1.77
CA GLY A 9 -18.44 8.26 2.14
C GLY A 9 -17.41 8.68 1.09
N ILE A 10 -17.69 8.40 -0.19
CA ILE A 10 -16.85 8.81 -1.32
C ILE A 10 -16.72 10.32 -1.41
N LEU A 11 -17.82 11.06 -1.30
CA LEU A 11 -17.81 12.52 -1.32
C LEU A 11 -16.95 13.06 -0.15
N TYR A 12 -17.14 12.52 1.04
CA TYR A 12 -16.39 12.92 2.23
C TYR A 12 -14.88 12.67 2.06
N ILE A 13 -14.48 11.49 1.57
CA ILE A 13 -13.07 11.18 1.30
C ILE A 13 -12.51 12.20 0.31
N LYS A 14 -13.23 12.46 -0.78
CA LYS A 14 -12.78 13.38 -1.83
C LYS A 14 -12.59 14.80 -1.30
N GLU A 15 -13.59 15.35 -0.64
CA GLU A 15 -13.53 16.71 -0.07
C GLU A 15 -12.38 16.83 0.94
N THR A 16 -12.27 15.85 1.85
CA THR A 16 -11.21 15.85 2.86
C THR A 16 -9.84 15.80 2.20
N LEU A 17 -9.61 14.89 1.26
CA LEU A 17 -8.33 14.79 0.56
C LEU A 17 -8.00 16.03 -0.27
N CYS A 18 -8.98 16.68 -0.91
CA CYS A 18 -8.78 17.95 -1.60
C CYS A 18 -8.28 19.06 -0.66
N THR A 19 -8.70 19.05 0.61
CA THR A 19 -8.21 20.03 1.59
C THR A 19 -6.81 19.73 2.14
N LEU A 20 -6.43 18.45 2.16
CA LEU A 20 -5.19 18.00 2.79
C LEU A 20 -4.02 17.89 1.81
N LEU A 21 -4.29 17.60 0.54
CA LEU A 21 -3.27 17.39 -0.47
C LEU A 21 -2.92 18.71 -1.16
N PRO A 22 -1.62 18.98 -1.41
CA PRO A 22 -1.17 20.17 -2.14
C PRO A 22 -1.32 20.01 -3.67
N TRP A 23 -2.21 19.13 -4.13
CA TRP A 23 -2.35 18.85 -5.55
C TRP A 23 -3.12 19.97 -6.25
N PRO A 24 -2.67 20.42 -7.44
CA PRO A 24 -3.38 21.46 -8.18
C PRO A 24 -4.76 20.99 -8.66
N ASN A 25 -4.89 19.68 -8.90
CA ASN A 25 -6.13 19.02 -9.27
C ASN A 25 -6.59 18.10 -8.12
N SER A 26 -7.90 17.92 -7.98
CA SER A 26 -8.46 16.93 -7.04
C SER A 26 -7.96 15.51 -7.35
N PRO A 27 -7.84 14.61 -6.35
CA PRO A 27 -7.57 13.20 -6.61
C PRO A 27 -8.57 12.63 -7.61
N HIS A 28 -8.09 11.74 -8.49
CA HIS A 28 -8.95 11.07 -9.45
C HIS A 28 -10.01 10.24 -8.71
N ASN A 29 -11.23 10.16 -9.27
CA ASN A 29 -12.32 9.41 -8.64
C ASN A 29 -11.94 7.95 -8.35
N TRP A 30 -11.13 7.32 -9.21
CA TRP A 30 -10.68 5.95 -8.97
C TRP A 30 -9.71 5.83 -7.79
N GLN A 31 -8.90 6.86 -7.49
CA GLN A 31 -8.04 6.91 -6.30
C GLN A 31 -8.88 7.05 -5.03
N VAL A 32 -9.95 7.85 -5.08
CA VAL A 32 -10.92 7.99 -3.99
C VAL A 32 -11.65 6.67 -3.73
N ASN A 33 -12.14 6.01 -4.79
CA ASN A 33 -12.81 4.71 -4.67
C ASN A 33 -11.87 3.62 -4.13
N SER A 34 -10.61 3.60 -4.58
CA SER A 34 -9.58 2.71 -4.04
C SER A 34 -9.37 2.96 -2.55
N THR A 35 -9.24 4.23 -2.15
CA THR A 35 -9.11 4.63 -0.74
C THR A 35 -10.29 4.15 0.09
N ALA A 36 -11.53 4.30 -0.40
CA ALA A 36 -12.73 3.81 0.27
C ALA A 36 -12.71 2.28 0.47
N ASN A 37 -12.32 1.53 -0.57
CA ASN A 37 -12.18 0.07 -0.47
C ASN A 37 -11.14 -0.33 0.58
N ILE A 38 -10.02 0.40 0.70
CA ILE A 38 -9.00 0.14 1.74
C ILE A 38 -9.59 0.36 3.14
N LEU A 39 -10.37 1.43 3.34
CA LEU A 39 -10.98 1.76 4.63
C LEU A 39 -12.04 0.73 5.07
N GLU A 40 -12.65 0.03 4.12
CA GLU A 40 -13.53 -1.13 4.36
C GLU A 40 -12.79 -2.47 4.42
N GLU A 41 -11.46 -2.45 4.43
CA GLU A 41 -10.60 -3.64 4.51
C GLU A 41 -10.76 -4.61 3.33
N ASN A 42 -11.21 -4.11 2.18
CA ASN A 42 -11.35 -4.89 0.96
C ASN A 42 -10.00 -5.05 0.25
N ASN A 43 -9.65 -6.31 -0.05
CA ASN A 43 -8.58 -6.62 -1.01
C ASN A 43 -8.89 -5.98 -2.36
N GLN A 44 -7.86 -5.58 -3.08
CA GLN A 44 -8.07 -4.91 -4.36
C GLN A 44 -6.93 -5.07 -5.36
N LEU A 45 -7.29 -5.13 -6.63
CA LEU A 45 -6.39 -5.13 -7.77
C LEU A 45 -6.58 -3.85 -8.58
N VAL A 46 -5.53 -3.04 -8.66
CA VAL A 46 -5.50 -1.78 -9.42
C VAL A 46 -4.66 -1.99 -10.68
N ILE A 47 -5.31 -1.91 -11.85
CA ILE A 47 -4.69 -2.03 -13.17
C ILE A 47 -4.85 -0.68 -13.88
N VAL A 48 -3.79 0.11 -13.90
CA VAL A 48 -3.79 1.45 -14.48
C VAL A 48 -2.46 1.68 -15.21
N ALA A 49 -2.45 2.47 -16.28
CA ALA A 49 -1.25 2.83 -17.01
C ALA A 49 -0.18 3.53 -16.13
N CYS A 50 1.07 3.55 -16.58
CA CYS A 50 2.13 4.30 -15.93
C CYS A 50 1.87 5.81 -16.05
N GLY A 51 2.23 6.58 -15.02
CA GLY A 51 2.01 8.04 -15.00
C GLY A 51 0.64 8.48 -14.48
N GLU A 52 -0.35 7.60 -14.39
CA GLU A 52 -1.71 7.93 -13.93
C GLU A 52 -1.84 8.10 -12.39
N GLY A 53 -0.74 8.05 -11.64
CA GLY A 53 -0.76 8.25 -10.19
C GLY A 53 -1.18 7.04 -9.35
N LYS A 54 -0.78 5.82 -9.74
CA LYS A 54 -0.98 4.57 -8.96
C LYS A 54 -0.44 4.65 -7.53
N THR A 55 0.73 5.27 -7.33
CA THR A 55 1.37 5.38 -6.02
C THR A 55 0.46 6.00 -4.95
N ALA A 56 -0.39 6.95 -5.34
CA ALA A 56 -1.32 7.64 -4.45
C ALA A 56 -2.12 6.70 -3.55
N VAL A 57 -2.70 5.64 -4.13
CA VAL A 57 -3.60 4.75 -3.38
C VAL A 57 -2.90 3.97 -2.28
N ALA A 58 -1.57 3.88 -2.31
CA ALA A 58 -0.78 3.29 -1.25
C ALA A 58 -0.69 4.17 0.01
N TYR A 59 -1.00 5.48 -0.03
CA TYR A 59 -0.85 6.37 1.13
C TYR A 59 -2.04 7.29 1.42
N LEU A 60 -2.99 7.47 0.49
CA LEU A 60 -4.13 8.37 0.70
C LEU A 60 -4.98 7.99 1.93
N HIS A 61 -5.22 6.68 2.14
CA HIS A 61 -5.93 6.19 3.32
C HIS A 61 -5.19 6.53 4.63
N HIS A 62 -3.86 6.51 4.64
CA HIS A 62 -3.05 6.90 5.79
C HIS A 62 -3.21 8.40 6.11
N ILE A 63 -3.18 9.26 5.08
CA ILE A 63 -3.39 10.71 5.25
C ILE A 63 -4.76 10.96 5.88
N LEU A 64 -5.81 10.30 5.37
CA LEU A 64 -7.16 10.43 5.90
C LEU A 64 -7.26 9.93 7.35
N ILE A 65 -6.74 8.74 7.65
CA ILE A 65 -6.74 8.17 9.02
C ILE A 65 -6.01 9.08 10.01
N SER A 66 -4.85 9.62 9.62
CA SER A 66 -4.05 10.54 10.43
C SER A 66 -4.80 11.84 10.73
N HIS A 67 -5.56 12.35 9.76
CA HIS A 67 -6.44 13.50 9.97
C HIS A 67 -7.59 13.19 10.94
N LEU A 68 -8.31 12.10 10.69
CA LEU A 68 -9.48 11.69 11.47
C LEU A 68 -9.13 11.36 12.93
N SER A 69 -7.93 10.82 13.17
CA SER A 69 -7.42 10.55 14.51
C SER A 69 -7.22 11.82 15.34
N LYS A 70 -6.95 12.96 14.70
CA LYS A 70 -6.75 14.26 15.38
C LYS A 70 -8.05 15.04 15.53
N LYS A 71 -9.00 14.84 14.62
CA LYS A 71 -10.30 15.53 14.60
C LYS A 71 -11.43 14.51 14.37
N PRO A 72 -11.78 13.69 15.36
CA PRO A 72 -12.85 12.72 15.22
C PRO A 72 -14.19 13.44 15.05
N LEU A 73 -14.85 13.25 13.92
CA LEU A 73 -16.19 13.77 13.67
C LEU A 73 -17.26 12.82 14.23
N ARG A 74 -18.39 13.39 14.67
CA ARG A 74 -19.50 12.63 15.27
C ARG A 74 -20.26 11.73 14.29
N SER A 75 -20.10 11.93 12.97
CA SER A 75 -20.87 11.25 11.93
C SER A 75 -20.00 10.57 10.88
N LEU A 76 -18.90 9.91 11.28
CA LEU A 76 -18.09 9.15 10.33
C LEU A 76 -18.76 7.81 9.97
N PRO A 77 -18.51 7.27 8.76
CA PRO A 77 -18.74 5.85 8.54
C PRO A 77 -17.94 5.04 9.57
N PRO A 78 -18.48 3.92 10.08
CA PRO A 78 -17.75 3.09 11.02
C PRO A 78 -16.48 2.56 10.35
N PHE A 79 -15.37 2.57 11.09
CA PHE A 79 -14.19 1.79 10.71
C PHE A 79 -14.40 0.36 11.14
N VAL A 80 -13.97 -0.59 10.29
CA VAL A 80 -13.99 -2.03 10.62
C VAL A 80 -13.08 -2.31 11.82
N ARG A 81 -11.95 -1.62 11.92
CA ARG A 81 -11.03 -1.68 13.06
C ARG A 81 -10.86 -0.33 13.76
N SER A 82 -10.53 -0.37 15.04
CA SER A 82 -10.22 0.83 15.83
C SER A 82 -9.08 1.63 15.18
N ILE A 83 -9.35 2.90 14.90
CA ILE A 83 -8.39 3.82 14.30
C ILE A 83 -7.25 4.04 15.29
N ARG A 84 -6.03 3.75 14.86
CA ARG A 84 -4.83 4.20 15.56
C ARG A 84 -4.33 5.47 14.91
N SER A 85 -3.82 6.39 15.74
CA SER A 85 -3.14 7.60 15.25
C SER A 85 -1.90 7.28 14.41
N THR A 86 -1.38 6.06 14.53
CA THR A 86 -0.23 5.55 13.79
C THR A 86 -0.68 4.31 13.02
N THR A 87 -0.58 4.39 11.69
CA THR A 87 -0.77 3.25 10.78
C THR A 87 0.45 3.08 9.90
N VAL A 88 0.70 1.83 9.51
CA VAL A 88 1.83 1.41 8.70
C VAL A 88 1.32 0.74 7.43
N VAL A 89 1.85 1.18 6.30
CA VAL A 89 1.70 0.54 4.99
C VAL A 89 3.00 -0.18 4.68
N LEU A 90 2.91 -1.46 4.37
CA LEU A 90 4.05 -2.24 3.90
C LEU A 90 3.93 -2.45 2.40
N MET A 91 4.85 -1.88 1.62
CA MET A 91 4.86 -1.95 0.17
C MET A 91 6.07 -2.75 -0.32
N ILE A 92 5.83 -3.80 -1.09
CA ILE A 92 6.89 -4.48 -1.85
C ILE A 92 6.99 -3.83 -3.23
N THR A 93 8.20 -3.54 -3.68
CA THR A 93 8.46 -3.14 -5.07
C THR A 93 9.66 -3.92 -5.62
N PRO A 94 9.60 -4.45 -6.85
CA PRO A 94 10.73 -5.16 -7.47
C PRO A 94 11.80 -4.21 -8.00
N LEU A 95 11.49 -2.91 -8.13
CA LEU A 95 12.37 -1.90 -8.69
C LEU A 95 12.78 -0.89 -7.61
N ILE A 96 14.08 -0.87 -7.27
CA ILE A 96 14.67 0.03 -6.28
C ILE A 96 14.50 1.49 -6.72
N ASP A 97 14.80 1.81 -7.98
CA ASP A 97 14.68 3.17 -8.51
C ASP A 97 13.24 3.70 -8.44
N VAL A 98 12.26 2.84 -8.74
CA VAL A 98 10.83 3.17 -8.57
C VAL A 98 10.53 3.42 -7.09
N GLY A 99 11.08 2.61 -6.19
CA GLY A 99 10.97 2.81 -4.75
C GLY A 99 11.53 4.16 -4.29
N LEU A 100 12.69 4.58 -4.80
CA LEU A 100 13.28 5.89 -4.49
C LEU A 100 12.39 7.05 -4.98
N CYS A 101 11.86 6.98 -6.20
CA CYS A 101 10.91 7.97 -6.68
C CYS A 101 9.64 8.02 -5.82
N GLN A 102 9.15 6.87 -5.35
CA GLN A 102 7.99 6.78 -4.45
C GLN A 102 8.29 7.37 -3.07
N VAL A 103 9.50 7.17 -2.53
CA VAL A 103 9.97 7.83 -1.29
C VAL A 103 9.89 9.34 -1.45
N GLU A 104 10.41 9.88 -2.55
CA GLU A 104 10.38 11.32 -2.81
C GLU A 104 8.95 11.85 -2.92
N GLU A 105 8.09 11.19 -3.69
CA GLU A 105 6.69 11.57 -3.89
C GLU A 105 5.94 11.62 -2.55
N MET A 106 5.99 10.53 -1.78
CA MET A 106 5.29 10.43 -0.50
C MET A 106 5.85 11.42 0.54
N SER A 107 7.17 11.64 0.55
CA SER A 107 7.80 12.62 1.44
C SER A 107 7.32 14.05 1.17
N ARG A 108 7.15 14.43 -0.11
CA ARG A 108 6.57 15.74 -0.48
C ARG A 108 5.13 15.89 0.02
N MET A 109 4.40 14.78 0.19
CA MET A 109 3.05 14.77 0.75
C MET A 109 3.03 14.74 2.29
N GLY A 110 4.20 14.85 2.95
CA GLY A 110 4.32 14.81 4.41
C GLY A 110 4.17 13.41 5.01
N VAL A 111 4.20 12.36 4.19
CA VAL A 111 4.16 10.97 4.64
C VAL A 111 5.56 10.55 5.07
N ARG A 112 5.70 9.97 6.27
CA ARG A 112 6.96 9.39 6.72
C ARG A 112 7.18 8.08 5.97
N VAL A 113 8.05 8.07 4.98
CA VAL A 113 8.33 6.90 4.14
C VAL A 113 9.81 6.52 4.18
N VAL A 114 10.10 5.22 4.15
CA VAL A 114 11.47 4.70 4.07
C VAL A 114 11.54 3.56 3.05
N LEU A 115 12.66 3.47 2.34
CA LEU A 115 13.02 2.32 1.50
C LEU A 115 14.00 1.42 2.26
N LEU A 116 13.71 0.12 2.28
CA LEU A 116 14.56 -0.91 2.85
C LEU A 116 15.08 -1.84 1.75
N ASP A 117 16.14 -1.43 1.06
CA ASP A 117 16.95 -2.30 0.20
C ASP A 117 18.34 -2.55 0.84
N LYS A 118 19.26 -3.19 0.12
CA LYS A 118 20.62 -3.46 0.61
C LYS A 118 21.43 -2.18 0.83
N GLU A 119 21.40 -1.27 -0.14
CA GLU A 119 22.19 -0.05 -0.16
C GLU A 119 21.65 0.97 0.83
N THR A 120 20.34 1.26 0.80
CA THR A 120 19.74 2.28 1.70
C THR A 120 19.96 1.93 3.18
N VAL A 121 19.87 0.64 3.55
CA VAL A 121 20.14 0.19 4.91
C VAL A 121 21.63 0.32 5.26
N ARG A 122 22.53 -0.01 4.33
CA ARG A 122 23.98 0.11 4.53
C ARG A 122 24.39 1.57 4.74
N GLU A 123 23.93 2.47 3.89
CA GLU A 123 24.24 3.91 4.00
C GLU A 123 23.69 4.51 5.29
N ALA A 124 22.47 4.16 5.68
CA ALA A 124 21.89 4.64 6.92
C ALA A 124 22.70 4.15 8.14
N HIS A 125 23.17 2.90 8.11
CA HIS A 125 24.03 2.34 9.15
C HIS A 125 25.36 3.09 9.27
N GLN A 126 26.02 3.41 8.15
CA GLN A 126 27.25 4.22 8.12
C GLN A 126 27.03 5.62 8.71
N LYS A 127 25.81 6.17 8.58
CA LYS A 127 25.39 7.45 9.17
C LYS A 127 24.91 7.32 10.62
N GLY A 128 25.10 6.17 11.27
CA GLY A 128 24.72 5.90 12.66
C GLY A 128 23.21 5.67 12.88
N LYS A 129 22.44 5.43 11.81
CA LYS A 129 20.99 5.15 11.89
C LYS A 129 20.72 3.65 11.77
N ASN A 130 19.71 3.16 12.48
CA ASN A 130 19.24 1.78 12.35
C ASN A 130 17.79 1.78 11.84
N LEU A 131 17.63 1.75 10.51
CA LEU A 131 16.31 1.83 9.87
C LEU A 131 15.37 0.69 10.30
N LEU A 132 15.90 -0.53 10.47
CA LEU A 132 15.11 -1.68 10.92
C LEU A 132 14.53 -1.46 12.32
N LYS A 133 15.33 -0.89 13.24
CA LYS A 133 14.86 -0.51 14.57
C LYS A 133 13.84 0.63 14.52
N GLU A 134 14.04 1.60 13.64
CA GLU A 134 13.08 2.70 13.46
C GLU A 134 11.73 2.22 12.91
N VAL A 135 11.77 1.27 11.98
CA VAL A 135 10.59 0.57 11.46
C VAL A 135 9.90 -0.23 12.56
N GLU A 136 10.64 -1.02 13.33
CA GLU A 136 10.09 -1.77 14.46
C GLU A 136 9.44 -0.87 15.51
N GLN A 137 9.90 0.38 15.64
CA GLN A 137 9.35 1.40 16.54
C GLN A 137 8.19 2.20 15.93
N GLY A 138 7.73 1.86 14.72
CA GLY A 138 6.61 2.53 14.06
C GLY A 138 6.89 3.99 13.70
N LYS A 139 8.15 4.36 13.47
CA LYS A 139 8.52 5.73 13.06
C LYS A 139 8.08 6.06 11.64
N TRP A 140 7.90 5.05 10.79
CA TRP A 140 7.57 5.20 9.38
C TRP A 140 6.11 4.81 9.13
N SER A 141 5.41 5.63 8.35
CA SER A 141 4.03 5.40 7.93
C SER A 141 3.95 4.49 6.70
N VAL A 142 4.93 4.58 5.81
CA VAL A 142 5.06 3.70 4.64
C VAL A 142 6.46 3.10 4.65
N ILE A 143 6.54 1.79 4.51
CA ILE A 143 7.80 1.05 4.44
C ILE A 143 7.82 0.36 3.08
N ILE A 144 8.68 0.84 2.21
CA ILE A 144 8.94 0.23 0.91
C ILE A 144 10.07 -0.78 1.11
N VAL A 145 9.89 -2.03 0.67
CA VAL A 145 10.84 -3.12 0.92
C VAL A 145 11.16 -3.82 -0.38
N SER A 146 12.46 -4.09 -0.61
CA SER A 146 12.86 -4.91 -1.75
C SER A 146 12.51 -6.38 -1.53
N PRO A 147 12.25 -7.17 -2.58
CA PRO A 147 11.76 -8.54 -2.42
C PRO A 147 12.80 -9.44 -1.75
N GLU A 148 14.09 -9.19 -1.99
CA GLU A 148 15.20 -9.93 -1.39
C GLU A 148 15.23 -9.75 0.14
N ARG A 149 14.79 -8.59 0.64
CA ARG A 149 14.79 -8.30 2.07
C ARG A 149 13.60 -8.88 2.81
N LEU A 150 12.52 -9.25 2.11
CA LEU A 150 11.32 -9.83 2.75
C LEU A 150 11.63 -11.09 3.56
N ASN A 151 12.61 -11.88 3.11
CA ASN A 151 13.02 -13.12 3.75
C ASN A 151 14.20 -12.95 4.72
N SER A 152 14.67 -11.73 4.96
CA SER A 152 15.77 -11.50 5.89
C SER A 152 15.30 -11.78 7.33
N PRO A 153 16.10 -12.48 8.17
CA PRO A 153 15.71 -12.78 9.54
C PRO A 153 15.33 -11.56 10.37
N GLU A 154 16.00 -10.43 10.13
CA GLU A 154 15.74 -9.17 10.83
C GLU A 154 14.38 -8.58 10.44
N PHE A 155 14.02 -8.66 9.15
CA PHE A 155 12.73 -8.18 8.68
C PHE A 155 11.59 -9.12 9.10
N GLU A 156 11.81 -10.43 9.03
CA GLU A 156 10.85 -11.44 9.52
C GLU A 156 10.51 -11.18 11.00
N ARG A 157 11.51 -10.88 11.83
CA ARG A 157 11.31 -10.53 13.25
C ARG A 157 10.40 -9.30 13.44
N ILE A 158 10.52 -8.29 12.58
CA ILE A 158 9.67 -7.09 12.61
C ILE A 158 8.23 -7.45 12.25
N VAL A 159 8.01 -8.17 11.16
CA VAL A 159 6.66 -8.49 10.69
C VAL A 159 5.96 -9.53 11.56
N GLN A 160 6.71 -10.31 12.34
CA GLN A 160 6.17 -11.22 13.35
C GLN A 160 5.88 -10.54 14.71
N ASN A 161 6.45 -9.35 14.96
CA ASN A 161 6.23 -8.61 16.20
C ASN A 161 4.75 -8.20 16.34
N GLU A 162 4.09 -8.63 17.43
CA GLU A 162 2.67 -8.37 17.66
C GLU A 162 2.31 -6.89 17.76
N TRP A 163 3.20 -6.07 18.33
CA TRP A 163 2.98 -4.63 18.42
C TRP A 163 3.00 -3.99 17.04
N PHE A 164 3.98 -4.37 16.21
CA PHE A 164 4.10 -3.89 14.82
C PHE A 164 2.90 -4.34 13.97
N ARG A 165 2.47 -5.59 14.09
CA ARG A 165 1.27 -6.13 13.40
C ARG A 165 0.00 -5.32 13.69
N LYS A 166 -0.13 -4.77 14.90
CA LYS A 166 -1.27 -3.92 15.26
C LYS A 166 -1.22 -2.53 14.59
N LEU A 167 -0.08 -2.12 14.04
CA LEU A 167 0.06 -0.87 13.29
C LEU A 167 -0.19 -1.06 11.79
N LEU A 168 -0.03 -2.27 11.26
CA LEU A 168 -0.29 -2.55 9.85
C LEU A 168 -1.74 -2.17 9.51
N ALA A 169 -1.90 -1.46 8.40
CA ALA A 169 -3.19 -1.04 7.86
C ALA A 169 -3.38 -1.44 6.39
N LEU A 170 -2.28 -1.62 5.65
CA LEU A 170 -2.33 -2.03 4.25
C LEU A 170 -1.06 -2.78 3.87
N TYR A 171 -1.24 -3.82 3.08
CA TYR A 171 -0.16 -4.46 2.35
C TYR A 171 -0.23 -4.10 0.86
N VAL A 172 0.88 -3.69 0.26
CA VAL A 172 0.92 -3.25 -1.13
C VAL A 172 1.92 -4.09 -1.93
N ILE A 173 1.45 -4.66 -3.03
CA ILE A 173 2.24 -5.41 -4.00
C ILE A 173 2.36 -4.52 -5.25
N ASN A 174 3.46 -3.78 -5.35
CA ASN A 174 3.71 -2.87 -6.46
C ASN A 174 4.35 -3.62 -7.64
N GLU A 175 3.88 -3.36 -8.86
CA GLU A 175 4.25 -4.10 -10.07
C GLU A 175 3.96 -5.60 -10.00
N ALA A 176 2.76 -5.92 -9.52
CA ALA A 176 2.30 -7.29 -9.27
C ALA A 176 2.41 -8.21 -10.50
N HIS A 177 2.41 -7.67 -11.73
CA HIS A 177 2.62 -8.44 -12.95
C HIS A 177 3.97 -9.17 -13.03
N VAL A 178 4.97 -8.78 -12.23
CA VAL A 178 6.30 -9.39 -12.23
C VAL A 178 6.26 -10.87 -11.82
N VAL A 179 5.22 -11.34 -11.12
CA VAL A 179 5.04 -12.76 -10.80
C VAL A 179 4.62 -13.62 -11.99
N LEU A 180 4.22 -13.01 -13.10
CA LEU A 180 3.73 -13.74 -14.27
C LEU A 180 4.91 -14.33 -15.07
N PRO A 181 4.71 -15.45 -15.78
CA PRO A 181 5.81 -16.18 -16.44
C PRO A 181 6.70 -15.34 -17.35
N TRP A 182 6.12 -14.37 -18.06
CA TRP A 182 6.84 -13.50 -18.99
C TRP A 182 7.72 -12.44 -18.29
N ALA A 183 7.58 -12.25 -16.97
CA ALA A 183 8.38 -11.35 -16.15
C ALA A 183 9.06 -12.06 -14.96
N ALA A 184 8.91 -13.38 -14.82
CA ALA A 184 9.41 -14.11 -13.67
C ALA A 184 10.95 -14.04 -13.52
N ASP A 185 11.67 -13.98 -14.65
CA ASP A 185 13.13 -13.83 -14.68
C ASP A 185 13.61 -12.43 -14.26
N PHE A 186 12.70 -11.48 -14.07
CA PHE A 186 13.05 -10.10 -13.71
C PHE A 186 13.51 -9.96 -12.25
N CYS A 187 12.85 -10.67 -11.33
CA CYS A 187 13.19 -10.66 -9.90
C CYS A 187 12.75 -11.97 -9.26
N GLU A 188 13.68 -12.91 -9.12
CA GLU A 188 13.41 -14.25 -8.57
C GLU A 188 12.76 -14.19 -7.17
N ALA A 189 13.26 -13.30 -6.30
CA ALA A 189 12.71 -13.10 -4.96
C ALA A 189 11.25 -12.59 -4.98
N TYR A 190 10.84 -11.88 -6.05
CA TYR A 190 9.46 -11.42 -6.23
C TYR A 190 8.50 -12.57 -6.60
N GLY A 191 9.00 -13.64 -7.24
CA GLY A 191 8.20 -14.82 -7.58
C GLY A 191 7.67 -15.58 -6.35
N GLN A 192 8.22 -15.31 -5.16
CA GLN A 192 7.88 -15.99 -3.90
C GLN A 192 7.02 -15.12 -2.96
N ILE A 193 6.50 -13.98 -3.41
CA ILE A 193 5.75 -13.05 -2.54
C ILE A 193 4.44 -13.65 -2.02
N ASN A 194 3.86 -14.64 -2.69
CA ASN A 194 2.67 -15.35 -2.22
C ASN A 194 2.89 -15.99 -0.84
N HIS A 195 4.09 -16.48 -0.53
CA HIS A 195 4.45 -17.00 0.79
C HIS A 195 4.39 -15.92 1.88
N PHE A 196 4.60 -14.66 1.51
CA PHE A 196 4.43 -13.54 2.43
C PHE A 196 2.95 -13.18 2.58
N ILE A 197 2.17 -13.17 1.49
CA ILE A 197 0.73 -12.85 1.51
C ILE A 197 -0.03 -13.72 2.51
N VAL A 198 0.24 -15.03 2.52
CA VAL A 198 -0.42 -15.97 3.45
C VAL A 198 -0.09 -15.74 4.92
N ARG A 199 0.95 -14.95 5.23
CA ARG A 199 1.37 -14.61 6.60
C ARG A 199 0.80 -13.27 7.08
N ILE A 200 0.10 -12.54 6.21
CA ILE A 200 -0.52 -11.27 6.54
C ILE A 200 -1.60 -11.50 7.62
N PRO A 201 -1.64 -10.69 8.70
CA PRO A 201 -2.69 -10.80 9.70
C PRO A 201 -4.08 -10.66 9.10
N VAL A 202 -5.04 -11.44 9.61
CA VAL A 202 -6.45 -11.37 9.20
C VAL A 202 -6.98 -9.94 9.39
N GLY A 203 -7.75 -9.45 8.42
CA GLY A 203 -8.30 -8.08 8.45
C GLY A 203 -7.29 -7.00 8.10
N ILE A 204 -6.19 -7.33 7.40
CA ILE A 204 -5.33 -6.36 6.72
C ILE A 204 -5.54 -6.52 5.21
N PRO A 205 -6.04 -5.50 4.50
CA PRO A 205 -6.26 -5.60 3.06
C PRO A 205 -4.93 -5.69 2.29
N VAL A 206 -4.99 -6.39 1.16
CA VAL A 206 -3.93 -6.44 0.15
C VAL A 206 -4.33 -5.61 -1.05
N LEU A 207 -3.50 -4.61 -1.40
CA LEU A 207 -3.56 -3.83 -2.62
C LEU A 207 -2.49 -4.32 -3.60
N ALA A 208 -2.91 -4.97 -4.68
CA ALA A 208 -2.03 -5.30 -5.79
C ALA A 208 -2.14 -4.21 -6.87
N MET A 209 -1.00 -3.68 -7.32
CA MET A 209 -0.95 -2.64 -8.35
C MET A 209 -0.16 -3.15 -9.54
N SER A 210 -0.70 -2.94 -10.74
CA SER A 210 -0.04 -3.31 -11.98
C SER A 210 -0.27 -2.27 -13.08
N ARG A 211 0.63 -2.24 -14.06
CA ARG A 211 0.33 -1.70 -15.40
C ARG A 211 -0.76 -2.51 -16.10
N THR A 212 -1.21 -2.01 -17.24
CA THR A 212 -2.23 -2.64 -18.09
C THR A 212 -1.93 -4.14 -18.30
N LEU A 213 -2.93 -4.98 -18.04
CA LEU A 213 -2.89 -6.43 -18.23
C LEU A 213 -4.05 -6.88 -19.12
N GLY A 214 -3.79 -7.86 -19.98
CA GLY A 214 -4.84 -8.61 -20.65
C GLY A 214 -5.65 -9.46 -19.67
N SER A 215 -6.82 -9.93 -20.10
CA SER A 215 -7.74 -10.72 -19.27
C SER A 215 -7.09 -11.99 -18.71
N GLU A 216 -6.36 -12.74 -19.54
CA GLU A 216 -5.67 -13.97 -19.12
C GLU A 216 -4.57 -13.72 -18.08
N ALA A 217 -3.77 -12.67 -18.29
CA ALA A 217 -2.74 -12.25 -17.35
C ALA A 217 -3.33 -11.82 -16.00
N LYS A 218 -4.46 -11.10 -16.03
CA LYS A 218 -5.21 -10.72 -14.82
C LYS A 218 -5.73 -11.94 -14.07
N THR A 219 -6.31 -12.93 -14.76
CA THR A 219 -6.78 -14.17 -14.13
C THR A 219 -5.63 -14.96 -13.50
N SER A 220 -4.50 -15.07 -14.19
CA SER A 220 -3.31 -15.72 -13.66
C SER A 220 -2.77 -15.01 -12.42
N LEU A 221 -2.73 -13.67 -12.45
CA LEU A 221 -2.26 -12.86 -11.33
C LEU A 221 -3.17 -13.00 -10.10
N THR A 222 -4.48 -12.88 -10.27
CA THR A 222 -5.44 -13.00 -9.17
C THR A 222 -5.39 -14.37 -8.51
N LYS A 223 -5.28 -15.44 -9.31
CA LYS A 223 -5.05 -16.79 -8.81
C LYS A 223 -3.76 -16.91 -8.00
N PHE A 224 -2.66 -16.34 -8.48
CA PHE A 224 -1.37 -16.33 -7.76
C PHE A 224 -1.47 -15.61 -6.42
N LEU A 225 -2.18 -14.47 -6.38
CA LEU A 225 -2.38 -13.66 -5.17
C LEU A 225 -3.39 -14.27 -4.18
N GLY A 226 -4.08 -15.35 -4.55
CA GLY A 226 -5.16 -15.93 -3.76
C GLY A 226 -6.43 -15.07 -3.72
N PHE A 227 -6.62 -14.20 -4.71
CA PHE A 227 -7.81 -13.38 -4.85
C PHE A 227 -8.93 -14.21 -5.49
N CYS A 228 -9.94 -14.56 -4.71
CA CYS A 228 -11.11 -15.33 -5.16
C CYS A 228 -12.21 -14.38 -5.65
N ASP A 229 -13.06 -14.85 -6.56
CA ASP A 229 -14.19 -14.06 -7.04
C ASP A 229 -15.09 -13.62 -5.87
N GLY A 230 -15.41 -12.32 -5.84
CA GLY A 230 -16.20 -11.71 -4.77
C GLY A 230 -15.42 -11.36 -3.49
N THR A 231 -14.13 -11.72 -3.38
CA THR A 231 -13.31 -11.42 -2.20
C THR A 231 -12.35 -10.25 -2.39
N TYR A 232 -12.38 -9.60 -3.56
CA TYR A 232 -11.57 -8.44 -3.88
C TYR A 232 -12.29 -7.51 -4.88
N GLN A 233 -11.87 -6.24 -4.91
CA GLN A 233 -12.35 -5.25 -5.86
C GLN A 233 -11.34 -5.05 -6.98
N THR A 234 -11.80 -4.86 -8.22
CA THR A 234 -10.90 -4.48 -9.32
C THR A 234 -11.17 -3.04 -9.74
N ILE A 235 -10.10 -2.24 -9.82
CA ILE A 235 -10.11 -0.93 -10.48
C ILE A 235 -9.22 -1.06 -11.70
N GLN A 236 -9.83 -1.08 -12.89
CA GLN A 236 -9.12 -1.18 -14.15
C GLN A 236 -9.45 0.04 -15.01
N ARG A 237 -8.42 0.76 -15.46
CA ARG A 237 -8.57 1.86 -16.41
C ARG A 237 -7.96 1.45 -17.74
N SER A 238 -8.79 1.45 -18.77
CA SER A 238 -8.34 1.38 -20.16
C SER A 238 -7.53 2.64 -20.46
N CYS A 239 -6.41 2.51 -21.18
CA CYS A 239 -6.00 3.64 -22.03
C CYS A 239 -7.08 3.74 -23.10
N GLU A 240 -7.85 4.83 -23.11
CA GLU A 240 -8.55 5.25 -24.33
C GLU A 240 -7.53 5.69 -25.39
#